data_AF-A0A1M4YQM7-F1
#
_entry.id   AF-A0A1M4YQM7-F1
#
_cell.length_a   1.000
_cell.length_b   1.000
_cell.length_c   1.000
_cell.angle_alpha   90.00
_cell.angle_beta   90.00
_cell.angle_gamma   90.00
#
_symmetry.space_group_name_H-M   'P 1'
#
loop_
_entity.id
_entity.type
_entity.pdbx_description
1 polymer ?
#
loop_
_entity_poly.entity_id
_entity_poly.type
_entity_poly.pdbx_seq_one_letter_code
_entity_poly.pdbx_strand_id
1 'polypeptide(L)'
;MNLFGIAVAMPLLIAAIIKEHSIGGGDIKLTASAGMILGFWKGIYGLIIGLSFLVLFYFLLVLISKIMKRQVAGNLPMPLAPFLGIGFMIIYIMN
;
A
#
# COMPACT_ATOMS: atom_id res chain seq x y z
N MET A 1 -2.75 -17.19 15.25
CA MET A 1 -2.97 -16.88 13.82
C MET A 1 -4.40 -16.43 13.65
N ASN A 2 -4.63 -15.22 13.11
CA ASN A 2 -5.97 -14.72 12.85
C ASN A 2 -6.34 -14.98 11.39
N LEU A 3 -7.12 -16.03 11.11
CA LEU A 3 -7.58 -16.34 9.75
C LEU A 3 -8.39 -15.19 9.13
N PHE A 4 -9.14 -14.44 9.96
CA PHE A 4 -9.85 -13.24 9.54
C PHE A 4 -8.93 -12.13 9.00
N GLY A 5 -7.64 -12.15 9.36
CA GLY A 5 -6.64 -11.20 8.89
C GLY A 5 -6.39 -11.23 7.38
N ILE A 6 -6.64 -12.36 6.71
CA ILE A 6 -6.50 -12.48 5.26
C ILE A 6 -7.44 -11.51 4.52
N ALA A 7 -8.63 -11.25 5.10
CA ALA A 7 -9.63 -10.39 4.50
C ALA A 7 -9.15 -8.94 4.33
N VAL A 8 -8.06 -8.54 5.00
CA VAL A 8 -7.40 -7.24 4.81
C VAL A 8 -6.88 -7.06 3.37
N ALA A 9 -6.59 -8.16 2.65
CA ALA A 9 -6.13 -8.10 1.26
C ALA A 9 -7.28 -7.93 0.25
N MET A 10 -8.55 -8.07 0.66
CA MET A 10 -9.72 -7.93 -0.21
C MET A 10 -9.77 -6.60 -0.97
N PRO A 11 -9.51 -5.43 -0.36
CA PRO A 11 -9.53 -4.16 -1.09
C PRO A 11 -8.51 -4.11 -2.23
N LEU A 12 -7.30 -4.65 -2.01
CA LEU A 12 -6.26 -4.74 -3.03
C LEU A 12 -6.61 -5.76 -4.12
N LEU A 13 -7.24 -6.88 -3.75
CA LEU A 13 -7.74 -7.87 -4.69
C LEU A 13 -8.83 -7.28 -5.59
N ILE A 14 -9.79 -6.56 -5.02
CA ILE A 14 -10.85 -5.86 -5.76
C ILE A 14 -10.24 -4.83 -6.71
N ALA A 15 -9.27 -4.03 -6.24
CA ALA A 15 -8.59 -3.05 -7.08
C ALA A 15 -7.80 -3.71 -8.24
N ALA A 16 -7.19 -4.87 -8.02
CA ALA A 16 -6.50 -5.63 -9.07
C ALA A 16 -7.47 -6.22 -10.12
N ILE A 17 -8.69 -6.60 -9.72
CA ILE A 17 -9.74 -7.09 -10.63
C ILE A 17 -10.33 -5.95 -11.46
N ILE A 18 -10.60 -4.79 -10.84
CA ILE A 18 -11.18 -3.63 -11.52
C ILE A 18 -10.22 -3.05 -12.55
N LYS A 19 -8.91 -3.06 -12.27
CA LYS A 19 -7.90 -2.51 -13.15
C LYS A 19 -6.75 -3.50 -13.31
N GLU A 20 -6.83 -4.29 -14.38
CA GLU A 20 -5.77 -5.22 -14.77
C GLU A 20 -4.42 -4.46 -14.85
N HIS A 21 -3.38 -5.07 -14.28
CA HIS A 21 -2.02 -4.51 -14.17
C HIS A 21 -1.80 -3.33 -13.21
N SER A 22 -2.81 -2.88 -12.45
CA SER A 22 -2.63 -1.73 -11.54
C SER A 22 -1.98 -2.09 -10.20
N ILE A 23 -2.17 -3.32 -9.72
CA ILE A 23 -1.67 -3.79 -8.41
C ILE A 23 -0.93 -5.11 -8.61
N GLY A 24 0.26 -5.22 -8.04
CA GLY A 24 1.06 -6.43 -8.12
C GLY A 24 0.48 -7.53 -7.23
N GLY A 25 0.48 -8.77 -7.73
CA GLY A 25 0.12 -9.94 -6.90
C GLY A 25 1.03 -10.11 -5.66
N GLY A 26 2.24 -9.54 -5.71
CA GLY A 26 3.14 -9.45 -4.56
C GLY A 26 2.56 -8.60 -3.43
N ASP A 27 1.96 -7.44 -3.73
CA ASP A 27 1.37 -6.53 -2.74
C ASP A 27 0.18 -7.21 -2.03
N ILE A 28 -0.65 -7.92 -2.79
CA ILE A 28 -1.80 -8.68 -2.27
C ILE A 28 -1.32 -9.78 -1.31
N LYS A 29 -0.30 -10.55 -1.69
CA LYS A 29 0.29 -11.58 -0.82
C LYS A 29 0.92 -10.98 0.44
N LEU A 30 1.62 -9.86 0.30
CA LEU A 30 2.23 -9.16 1.44
C LEU A 30 1.15 -8.69 2.42
N THR A 31 0.08 -8.07 1.94
CA THR A 31 -1.06 -7.66 2.79
C THR A 31 -1.78 -8.84 3.42
N ALA A 32 -1.95 -9.95 2.71
CA ALA A 32 -2.57 -11.15 3.27
C ALA A 32 -1.71 -11.73 4.41
N SER A 33 -0.39 -11.83 4.21
CA SER A 33 0.55 -12.30 5.22
C SER A 33 0.62 -11.35 6.42
N ALA A 34 0.74 -10.04 6.17
CA ALA A 34 0.75 -9.03 7.23
C ALA A 34 -0.56 -9.01 8.02
N GLY A 35 -1.70 -9.13 7.33
CA GLY A 35 -3.03 -9.24 7.93
C GLY A 35 -3.18 -10.49 8.79
N MET A 36 -2.66 -11.65 8.36
CA MET A 36 -2.66 -12.88 9.18
C MET A 36 -1.88 -12.71 10.50
N ILE A 37 -0.78 -11.96 10.48
CA ILE A 37 0.09 -11.72 11.64
C ILE A 37 -0.53 -10.67 12.57
N LEU A 38 -0.92 -9.51 12.04
CA LEU A 38 -1.44 -8.37 12.80
C LEU A 38 -2.91 -8.54 13.21
N GLY A 39 -3.68 -9.35 12.48
CA GLY A 39 -5.13 -9.43 12.60
C GLY A 39 -5.88 -8.43 11.71
N PHE A 40 -7.20 -8.56 11.63
CA PHE A 40 -8.04 -7.81 10.70
C PHE A 40 -7.99 -6.29 10.92
N TRP A 41 -8.31 -5.82 12.12
CA TRP A 41 -8.37 -4.39 12.42
C TRP A 41 -7.00 -3.71 12.29
N LYS A 42 -5.96 -4.30 12.89
CA LYS A 42 -4.59 -3.76 12.84
C LYS A 42 -4.02 -3.81 11.42
N GLY A 43 -4.31 -4.86 10.67
CA GLY A 43 -3.98 -4.94 9.25
C GLY A 43 -4.66 -3.83 8.43
N ILE A 44 -5.94 -3.52 8.68
CA ILE A 44 -6.62 -2.40 8.01
C ILE A 44 -5.94 -1.08 8.35
N TYR A 45 -5.60 -0.82 9.61
CA TYR A 45 -4.87 0.40 9.98
C TYR A 45 -3.52 0.50 9.28
N GLY A 46 -2.75 -0.60 9.21
CA GLY A 46 -1.46 -0.62 8.53
C GLY A 46 -1.58 -0.39 7.03
N LEU A 47 -2.63 -0.94 6.41
CA LEU A 47 -2.98 -0.72 5.01
C LEU A 47 -3.30 0.75 4.74
N ILE A 48 -4.14 1.37 5.59
CA ILE A 48 -4.51 2.79 5.48
C ILE A 48 -3.27 3.69 5.62
N ILE A 49 -2.41 3.41 6.61
CA ILE A 49 -1.18 4.20 6.83
C ILE A 49 -0.23 4.07 5.63
N GLY A 50 -0.01 2.84 5.14
CA GLY A 50 0.85 2.59 3.98
C GLY A 50 0.36 3.29 2.71
N LEU A 51 -0.94 3.20 2.42
CA LEU A 51 -1.56 3.90 1.28
C LEU A 51 -1.52 5.42 1.45
N SER A 52 -1.75 5.94 2.67
CA SER A 52 -1.67 7.38 2.96
C SER A 52 -0.26 7.91 2.70
N PHE A 53 0.77 7.18 3.12
CA PHE A 53 2.17 7.52 2.83
C PHE A 53 2.45 7.57 1.33
N LEU A 54 1.92 6.61 0.56
CA LEU A 54 2.06 6.59 -0.89
C LEU A 54 1.42 7.81 -1.55
N VAL A 55 0.20 8.18 -1.13
CA VAL A 55 -0.51 9.37 -1.65
C VAL A 55 0.23 10.65 -1.29
N LEU A 56 0.71 10.78 -0.05
CA LEU A 56 1.50 11.94 0.39
C LEU A 56 2.79 12.07 -0.42
N PHE A 57 3.51 10.96 -0.63
CA PHE A 57 4.74 10.94 -1.41
C PHE A 57 4.48 11.31 -2.88
N TYR A 58 3.43 10.74 -3.49
CA TYR A 58 3.01 11.09 -4.84
C TYR A 58 2.67 12.59 -4.95
N PHE A 59 1.92 13.12 -3.98
CA PHE A 59 1.56 14.53 -3.95
C PHE A 59 2.80 15.44 -3.83
N LEU A 60 3.76 15.07 -2.98
CA LEU A 60 5.03 15.78 -2.84
C LEU A 60 5.83 15.77 -4.16
N LEU A 61 5.91 14.61 -4.81
CA LEU A 61 6.58 14.48 -6.11
C LEU A 61 5.91 15.35 -7.17
N VAL A 62 4.58 15.33 -7.27
CA VAL A 62 3.82 16.18 -8.20
C VAL A 62 4.08 17.66 -7.92
N LEU A 63 4.09 18.06 -6.64
CA LEU A 63 4.37 19.44 -6.24
C LEU A 63 5.78 19.88 -6.64
N ILE A 64 6.80 19.06 -6.34
CA ILE A 64 8.19 19.31 -6.72
C ILE A 64 8.34 19.37 -8.24
N SER A 65 7.67 18.47 -8.98
CA SER A 65 7.66 18.44 -10.45
C SER A 65 7.09 19.72 -11.04
N LYS A 66 5.98 20.20 -10.46
CA LYS A 66 5.32 21.44 -10.87
C LYS A 66 6.21 22.66 -10.62
N ILE A 67 6.94 22.69 -9.50
CA ILE A 67 7.89 23.75 -9.15
C ILE A 67 9.12 23.70 -10.07
N MET A 68 9.68 22.52 -10.31
CA MET A 68 10.90 22.33 -11.13
C MET A 68 10.65 22.39 -12.64
N LYS A 69 9.40 22.56 -13.11
CA LYS A 69 8.98 22.44 -14.53
C LYS A 69 9.51 21.19 -15.25
N ARG A 70 9.97 20.18 -14.50
CA ARG A 70 10.38 18.89 -15.04
C ARG A 70 9.12 18.05 -15.17
N GLN A 71 8.85 17.56 -16.38
CA GLN A 71 7.94 16.43 -16.56
C GLN A 71 8.59 15.24 -15.86
N VAL A 72 8.30 15.05 -14.57
CA VAL A 72 8.53 13.77 -13.92
C VAL A 72 7.64 12.80 -14.66
N ALA A 73 8.30 12.01 -15.51
CA ALA A 73 7.69 11.12 -16.46
C ALA A 73 6.54 10.36 -15.78
N GLY A 74 5.33 10.52 -16.33
CA GLY A 74 4.09 9.93 -15.81
C GLY A 74 4.03 8.40 -15.83
N ASN A 75 5.18 7.74 -16.00
CA ASN A 75 5.33 6.30 -16.24
C ASN A 75 6.37 5.64 -15.31
N LEU A 76 6.72 6.24 -14.16
CA LEU A 76 7.44 5.49 -13.14
C LEU A 76 6.42 4.61 -12.40
N PRO A 77 6.45 3.26 -12.56
CA PRO A 77 5.63 2.38 -11.75
C PRO A 77 6.09 2.56 -10.31
N MET A 78 5.32 3.32 -9.52
CA MET A 78 5.66 3.58 -8.14
C MET A 78 5.45 2.27 -7.37
N PRO A 79 6.52 1.65 -6.84
CA PRO A 79 6.39 0.34 -6.22
C PRO A 79 5.56 0.46 -4.94
N LEU A 80 4.40 -0.20 -4.89
CA LEU A 80 3.49 -0.17 -3.74
C LEU A 80 4.08 -0.88 -2.52
N ALA A 81 4.75 -2.02 -2.74
CA ALA A 81 5.33 -2.90 -1.73
C ALA A 81 6.09 -2.19 -0.59
N PRO A 82 7.06 -1.28 -0.85
CA PRO A 82 7.80 -0.62 0.23
C PRO A 82 6.92 0.26 1.13
N PHE A 83 5.97 1.00 0.57
CA PHE A 83 5.07 1.85 1.38
C PHE A 83 4.12 1.03 2.23
N LEU A 84 3.61 -0.06 1.66
CA LEU A 84 2.76 -1.02 2.38
C LEU A 84 3.53 -1.69 3.52
N GLY A 85 4.78 -2.10 3.26
CA GLY A 85 5.67 -2.69 4.25
C GLY A 85 5.93 -1.74 5.42
N ILE A 86 6.20 -0.46 5.15
CA ILE A 86 6.37 0.57 6.20
C ILE A 86 5.09 0.71 7.03
N GLY A 87 3.92 0.78 6.39
CA GLY A 87 2.63 0.89 7.10
C GLY A 87 2.37 -0.29 8.05
N PHE A 88 2.64 -1.52 7.61
CA PHE A 88 2.52 -2.71 8.46
C PHE A 88 3.60 -2.76 9.56
N MET A 89 4.83 -2.32 9.26
CA MET A 89 5.92 -2.28 10.24
C MET A 89 5.63 -1.30 11.37
N ILE A 90 5.06 -0.13 11.06
CA ILE A 90 4.63 0.86 12.07
C ILE A 90 3.59 0.24 13.00
N ILE A 91 2.56 -0.40 12.45
CA ILE A 91 1.53 -1.05 13.26
C ILE A 91 2.09 -2.23 14.06
N TYR A 92 3.03 -2.99 13.50
CA TYR A 92 3.69 -4.07 14.21
C TYR A 92 4.46 -3.58 15.43
N ILE A 93 5.18 -2.44 15.32
CA ILE A 93 5.92 -1.84 16.44
C ILE A 93 4.99 -1.21 17.47
N MET A 94 3.87 -0.62 17.03
CA MET A 94 2.87 -0.02 17.92
C MET A 94 1.99 -1.02 18.67
N ASN A 95 2.08 -2.30 18.32
CA ASN A 95 1.24 -3.38 18.83
C ASN A 95 1.95 -4.24 19.88
#